data_AF-A0A0Q4RAQ0-F1
#
_entry.id   AF-A0A0Q4RAQ0-F1
#
_cell.length_a   1.000
_cell.length_b   1.000
_cell.length_c   1.000
_cell.angle_alpha   90.00
_cell.angle_beta   90.00
_cell.angle_gamma   90.00
#
_symmetry.space_group_name_H-M   'P 1'
#
loop_
_entity.id
_entity.type
_entity.pdbx_description
1 polymer ?
#
loop_
_entity_poly.entity_id
_entity_poly.type
_entity_poly.pdbx_seq_one_letter_code
_entity_poly.pdbx_strand_id
1 'polypeptide(L)'
;MEAGAVFQRLSFSEIKLKLPRESWYYLRNEQKDGEFEAEDVWYYKGDLRLSELLLDLNAMLILVEGNLIVDRYIGNTNTDGATGLIVLGDMRASHMVVGGQEIHIAGDLQVEKMFWGDYNHGDLIVEGHMQAELMMTSDQYRVRIQGTSAFERYIVDWDDFGVWQGFDMTELFVPEIIIDEDEEPFVWREEMLRLLEEDKPILYEDRIKPIREQPQIPFLFADTQLRPLYMQQVTADSLCFLGEPEAASSSYEFWLGDQFFRATAYGNEADSGHFRSVYFQDGEEYGALLKIEPVAAQSGSAAHSHPMQWQLSGKYRKVTDEIVDWTVIDDDSPAAIQQLCQQNWVYLLQAVSTYEYARHLIDPQHIREILTLPLVEPYNDYYDEERSGLWIGDIYFSFRQEGELYKDSPRLALVRMARDYTDEQGEAKVEYCSYRIQKHMDGSECVSVQYSEDEDDDDYTMVNYEGGAKLLDAVKFFEKGRKLITRYNQDMLDGTKPFCGEDFAMEYWREKGYIS
;
A
#
# COMPACT_ATOMS: atom_id res chain seq x y z
N MET A 1 14.39 -41.15 11.66
CA MET A 1 13.49 -42.25 11.23
C MET A 1 12.86 -41.77 9.95
N GLU A 2 12.97 -42.52 8.85
CA GLU A 2 12.27 -42.15 7.61
C GLU A 2 10.76 -42.04 7.91
N ALA A 3 10.15 -40.90 7.58
CA ALA A 3 8.77 -40.57 7.93
C ALA A 3 7.78 -41.70 7.56
N GLY A 4 8.03 -42.40 6.45
CA GLY A 4 7.20 -43.51 5.96
C GLY A 4 7.06 -44.73 6.88
N ALA A 5 7.94 -44.91 7.88
CA ALA A 5 7.82 -46.02 8.83
C ALA A 5 6.76 -45.79 9.92
N VAL A 6 6.29 -44.54 10.09
CA VAL A 6 5.37 -44.14 11.16
C VAL A 6 3.91 -44.22 10.71
N PHE A 7 3.65 -44.06 9.40
CA PHE A 7 2.31 -44.02 8.85
C PHE A 7 1.77 -45.41 8.46
N GLN A 8 0.49 -45.62 8.73
CA GLN A 8 -0.27 -46.72 8.17
C GLN A 8 -0.65 -46.37 6.72
N ARG A 9 -0.38 -47.28 5.78
CA ARG A 9 -0.86 -47.12 4.39
C ARG A 9 -2.29 -47.61 4.28
N LEU A 10 -3.17 -46.73 3.82
CA LEU A 10 -4.59 -46.98 3.56
C LEU A 10 -4.92 -46.51 2.15
N SER A 11 -6.02 -47.00 1.60
CA SER A 11 -6.63 -46.39 0.41
C SER A 11 -7.46 -45.17 0.79
N PHE A 12 -7.63 -44.23 -0.13
CA PHE A 12 -8.50 -43.07 0.09
C PHE A 12 -9.91 -43.46 0.50
N SER A 13 -10.46 -44.54 -0.07
CA SER A 13 -11.80 -45.05 0.25
C SER A 13 -12.00 -45.34 1.76
N GLU A 14 -10.93 -45.74 2.45
CA GLU A 14 -10.97 -46.10 3.87
C GLU A 14 -10.98 -44.86 4.78
N ILE A 15 -10.52 -43.72 4.28
CA ILE A 15 -10.37 -42.48 5.06
C ILE A 15 -11.28 -41.35 4.57
N LYS A 16 -11.95 -41.46 3.42
CA LYS A 16 -12.70 -40.35 2.80
C LYS A 16 -13.71 -39.67 3.73
N LEU A 17 -14.38 -40.44 4.58
CA LEU A 17 -15.39 -39.91 5.53
C LEU A 17 -14.79 -39.20 6.75
N LYS A 18 -13.46 -39.23 6.90
CA LYS A 18 -12.71 -38.55 7.96
C LYS A 18 -12.20 -37.17 7.53
N LEU A 19 -12.15 -36.93 6.22
CA LEU A 19 -11.71 -35.66 5.67
C LEU A 19 -12.73 -34.55 5.96
N PRO A 20 -12.25 -33.30 6.13
CA PRO A 20 -13.12 -32.13 6.06
C PRO A 20 -13.87 -32.11 4.73
N ARG A 21 -15.14 -31.71 4.74
CA ARG A 21 -16.01 -31.83 3.55
C ARG A 21 -15.67 -30.82 2.46
N GLU A 22 -15.00 -29.75 2.86
CA GLU A 22 -14.54 -28.64 2.05
C GLU A 22 -13.13 -28.85 1.50
N SER A 23 -12.43 -29.92 1.92
CA SER A 23 -11.17 -30.35 1.33
C SER A 23 -11.36 -30.63 -0.16
N TRP A 24 -10.43 -30.14 -0.98
CA TRP A 24 -10.37 -30.39 -2.41
C TRP A 24 -10.34 -31.89 -2.71
N TYR A 25 -9.58 -32.68 -1.93
CA TYR A 25 -9.52 -34.13 -2.11
C TYR A 25 -10.90 -34.78 -1.95
N TYR A 26 -11.65 -34.39 -0.92
CA TYR A 26 -13.01 -34.91 -0.70
C TYR A 26 -13.96 -34.47 -1.81
N LEU A 27 -14.01 -33.16 -2.10
CA LEU A 27 -14.92 -32.58 -3.09
C LEU A 27 -14.67 -33.15 -4.48
N ARG A 28 -13.41 -33.20 -4.91
CA ARG A 28 -13.03 -33.70 -6.22
C ARG A 28 -13.35 -35.19 -6.36
N ASN A 29 -13.05 -36.01 -5.36
CA ASN A 29 -13.39 -37.42 -5.38
C ASN A 29 -14.90 -37.63 -5.57
N GLU A 30 -15.74 -36.89 -4.84
CA GLU A 30 -17.20 -36.99 -4.97
C GLU A 30 -17.72 -36.45 -6.30
N GLN A 31 -17.10 -35.40 -6.87
CA GLN A 31 -17.48 -34.83 -8.17
C GLN A 31 -17.03 -35.67 -9.38
N LYS A 32 -15.99 -36.49 -9.19
CA LYS A 32 -15.35 -37.28 -10.26
C LYS A 32 -15.60 -38.78 -10.08
N ASP A 33 -16.75 -39.14 -9.52
CA ASP A 33 -17.22 -40.53 -9.38
C ASP A 33 -16.22 -41.47 -8.67
N GLY A 34 -15.51 -40.97 -7.64
CA GLY A 34 -14.54 -41.75 -6.87
C GLY A 34 -13.15 -41.85 -7.52
N GLU A 35 -12.70 -40.78 -8.19
CA GLU A 35 -11.38 -40.71 -8.87
C GLU A 35 -10.22 -41.22 -8.00
N PHE A 36 -10.27 -40.96 -6.69
CA PHE A 36 -9.17 -41.23 -5.77
C PHE A 36 -9.35 -42.49 -4.93
N GLU A 37 -10.46 -43.23 -5.04
CA GLU A 37 -10.82 -44.29 -4.07
C GLU A 37 -9.70 -45.33 -3.83
N ALA A 38 -8.88 -45.61 -4.85
CA ALA A 38 -7.78 -46.58 -4.80
C ALA A 38 -6.40 -45.95 -4.51
N GLU A 39 -6.30 -44.63 -4.41
CA GLU A 39 -5.04 -43.90 -4.21
C GLU A 39 -4.47 -44.13 -2.81
N ASP A 40 -3.14 -44.16 -2.73
CA ASP A 40 -2.40 -44.43 -1.50
C ASP A 40 -2.43 -43.19 -0.57
N VAL A 41 -2.90 -43.39 0.66
CA VAL A 41 -2.93 -42.39 1.74
C VAL A 41 -2.09 -42.88 2.91
N TRP A 42 -1.26 -41.99 3.43
CA TRP A 42 -0.46 -42.24 4.63
C TRP A 42 -1.21 -41.68 5.85
N TYR A 43 -1.73 -42.59 6.66
CA TYR A 43 -2.61 -42.29 7.78
C TYR A 43 -1.90 -42.46 9.12
N TYR A 44 -2.11 -41.53 10.04
CA TYR A 44 -1.70 -41.64 11.43
C TYR A 44 -2.83 -41.27 12.38
N LYS A 45 -3.00 -42.06 13.45
CA LYS A 45 -4.03 -41.84 14.46
C LYS A 45 -3.42 -41.36 15.78
N GLY A 46 -3.90 -40.23 16.27
CA GLY A 46 -3.41 -39.57 17.48
C GLY A 46 -2.33 -38.53 17.19
N ASP A 47 -1.73 -38.00 18.25
CA ASP A 47 -0.73 -36.93 18.14
C ASP A 47 0.60 -37.46 17.60
N LEU A 48 1.16 -36.72 16.64
CA LEU A 48 2.37 -37.06 15.93
C LEU A 48 3.43 -35.97 16.13
N ARG A 49 4.66 -36.40 16.44
CA ARG A 49 5.83 -35.52 16.44
C ARG A 49 6.89 -36.06 15.49
N LEU A 50 7.35 -35.23 14.57
CA LEU A 50 8.40 -35.53 13.61
C LEU A 50 9.53 -34.51 13.73
N SER A 51 10.74 -34.90 13.33
CA SER A 51 11.84 -33.95 13.21
C SER A 51 11.64 -33.03 11.99
N GLU A 52 11.26 -33.63 10.87
CA GLU A 52 11.05 -32.97 9.58
C GLU A 52 10.00 -33.76 8.79
N LEU A 53 9.34 -33.11 7.84
CA LEU A 53 8.35 -33.74 6.96
C LEU A 53 8.53 -33.22 5.53
N LEU A 54 9.14 -34.03 4.67
CA LEU A 54 9.18 -33.76 3.24
C LEU A 54 7.91 -34.29 2.59
N LEU A 55 7.25 -33.46 1.77
CA LEU A 55 6.01 -33.78 1.07
C LEU A 55 6.26 -34.24 -0.37
N ASP A 56 7.52 -34.53 -0.73
CA ASP A 56 7.88 -35.21 -1.99
C ASP A 56 7.76 -36.74 -1.84
N LEU A 57 6.62 -37.23 -1.35
CA LEU A 57 6.40 -38.65 -1.04
C LEU A 57 5.57 -39.33 -2.13
N ASN A 58 5.69 -40.64 -2.23
CA ASN A 58 4.87 -41.46 -3.15
C ASN A 58 3.45 -41.70 -2.61
N ALA A 59 2.92 -40.79 -1.80
CA ALA A 59 1.54 -40.83 -1.31
C ALA A 59 0.77 -39.66 -1.92
N MET A 60 -0.51 -39.87 -2.22
CA MET A 60 -1.36 -38.76 -2.67
C MET A 60 -1.61 -37.78 -1.53
N LEU A 61 -1.80 -38.29 -0.32
CA LEU A 61 -2.21 -37.54 0.86
C LEU A 61 -1.61 -38.13 2.13
N ILE A 62 -1.27 -37.27 3.09
CA ILE A 62 -1.08 -37.61 4.49
C ILE A 62 -2.29 -37.14 5.30
N LEU A 63 -2.85 -38.02 6.13
CA LEU A 63 -3.90 -37.69 7.09
C LEU A 63 -3.44 -37.97 8.51
N VAL A 64 -3.40 -36.94 9.35
CA VAL A 64 -3.15 -37.03 10.80
C VAL A 64 -4.45 -36.78 11.55
N GLU A 65 -5.02 -37.83 12.16
CA GLU A 65 -6.20 -37.75 13.05
C GLU A 65 -5.75 -37.41 14.48
N GLY A 66 -5.25 -36.19 14.66
CA GLY A 66 -4.69 -35.66 15.89
C GLY A 66 -3.87 -34.39 15.63
N ASN A 67 -3.03 -34.01 16.60
CA ASN A 67 -2.12 -32.88 16.45
C ASN A 67 -0.82 -33.28 15.74
N LEU A 68 -0.21 -32.34 15.01
CA LEU A 68 1.09 -32.55 14.35
C LEU A 68 2.12 -31.52 14.81
N ILE A 69 3.25 -32.00 15.35
CA ILE A 69 4.42 -31.16 15.65
C ILE A 69 5.58 -31.58 14.76
N VAL A 70 6.13 -30.65 13.99
CA VAL A 70 7.35 -30.86 13.19
C VAL A 70 8.44 -29.93 13.69
N ASP A 71 9.49 -30.49 14.30
CA ASP A 71 10.46 -29.72 15.07
C ASP A 71 11.28 -28.74 14.21
N ARG A 72 11.63 -29.11 12.97
CA ARG A 72 12.52 -28.32 12.10
C ARG A 72 11.78 -27.69 10.92
N TYR A 73 11.38 -28.49 9.95
CA TYR A 73 10.74 -27.95 8.76
C TYR A 73 9.83 -28.95 8.06
N ILE A 74 8.90 -28.38 7.29
CA ILE A 74 8.06 -29.09 6.33
C ILE A 74 8.33 -28.50 4.96
N GLY A 75 8.47 -29.32 3.94
CA GLY A 75 8.59 -28.76 2.60
C GLY A 75 8.52 -29.75 1.46
N ASN A 76 8.49 -29.22 0.25
CA ASN A 76 8.55 -29.99 -0.99
C ASN A 76 9.36 -29.23 -2.04
N THR A 77 10.10 -30.00 -2.83
CA THR A 77 10.83 -29.53 -4.02
C THR A 77 9.92 -29.53 -5.25
N ASN A 78 9.06 -30.54 -5.41
CA ASN A 78 8.14 -30.62 -6.54
C ASN A 78 6.82 -29.92 -6.19
N THR A 79 6.48 -28.83 -6.89
CA THR A 79 5.21 -28.12 -6.66
C THR A 79 4.03 -28.73 -7.43
N ASP A 80 4.23 -29.38 -8.57
CA ASP A 80 3.10 -29.91 -9.38
C ASP A 80 2.62 -31.31 -8.95
N GLY A 81 3.30 -31.94 -7.98
CA GLY A 81 3.01 -33.30 -7.54
C GLY A 81 3.29 -33.57 -6.08
N ALA A 82 3.29 -32.54 -5.23
CA ALA A 82 3.48 -32.70 -3.80
C ALA A 82 2.33 -33.49 -3.15
N THR A 83 2.70 -34.28 -2.14
CA THR A 83 1.76 -34.98 -1.26
C THR A 83 0.96 -33.96 -0.45
N GLY A 84 -0.37 -34.05 -0.50
CA GLY A 84 -1.25 -33.24 0.34
C GLY A 84 -1.08 -33.55 1.82
N LEU A 85 -1.44 -32.60 2.69
CA LEU A 85 -1.34 -32.77 4.14
C LEU A 85 -2.64 -32.31 4.82
N ILE A 86 -3.28 -33.21 5.56
CA ILE A 86 -4.49 -32.89 6.32
C ILE A 86 -4.29 -33.28 7.78
N VAL A 87 -4.44 -32.31 8.67
CA VAL A 87 -4.30 -32.45 10.12
C VAL A 87 -5.63 -32.07 10.77
N LEU A 88 -6.25 -33.02 11.47
CA LEU A 88 -7.57 -32.82 12.09
C LEU A 88 -7.52 -32.11 13.46
N GLY A 89 -6.34 -31.71 13.91
CA GLY A 89 -6.10 -30.95 15.13
C GLY A 89 -5.14 -29.78 14.87
N ASP A 90 -4.41 -29.40 15.91
CA ASP A 90 -3.45 -28.29 15.85
C ASP A 90 -2.15 -28.74 15.19
N MET A 91 -1.49 -27.79 14.54
CA MET A 91 -0.22 -28.00 13.87
C MET A 91 0.82 -26.98 14.30
N ARG A 92 2.04 -27.47 14.58
CA ARG A 92 3.22 -26.64 14.84
C ARG A 92 4.38 -27.05 13.96
N ALA A 93 5.05 -26.09 13.34
CA ALA A 93 6.30 -26.29 12.62
C ALA A 93 7.26 -25.12 12.89
N SER A 94 8.58 -25.33 12.79
CA SER A 94 9.51 -24.19 12.82
C SER A 94 9.52 -23.45 11.47
N HIS A 95 9.65 -24.17 10.36
CA HIS A 95 9.55 -23.64 9.00
C HIS A 95 8.59 -24.45 8.13
N MET A 96 7.91 -23.81 7.19
CA MET A 96 7.13 -24.44 6.13
C MET A 96 7.52 -23.82 4.79
N VAL A 97 8.07 -24.62 3.89
CA VAL A 97 8.47 -24.23 2.53
C VAL A 97 7.76 -25.15 1.56
N VAL A 98 6.52 -24.78 1.21
CA VAL A 98 5.55 -25.66 0.55
C VAL A 98 5.07 -25.07 -0.77
N GLY A 99 4.40 -25.85 -1.60
CA GLY A 99 3.79 -25.33 -2.82
C GLY A 99 3.06 -26.36 -3.67
N GLY A 100 1.90 -25.96 -4.20
CA GLY A 100 1.11 -26.70 -5.18
C GLY A 100 0.17 -27.81 -4.69
N GLN A 101 0.21 -28.18 -3.42
CA GLN A 101 -0.72 -29.10 -2.77
C GLN A 101 -1.75 -28.37 -1.90
N GLU A 102 -2.83 -29.06 -1.53
CA GLU A 102 -3.68 -28.65 -0.41
C GLU A 102 -3.02 -29.05 0.93
N ILE A 103 -2.92 -28.07 1.83
CA ILE A 103 -2.63 -28.27 3.24
C ILE A 103 -3.85 -27.80 4.04
N HIS A 104 -4.52 -28.71 4.75
CA HIS A 104 -5.71 -28.41 5.55
C HIS A 104 -5.46 -28.69 7.02
N ILE A 105 -5.56 -27.65 7.85
CA ILE A 105 -5.45 -27.71 9.31
C ILE A 105 -6.80 -27.37 9.93
N ALA A 106 -7.43 -28.35 10.59
CA ALA A 106 -8.73 -28.15 11.24
C ALA A 106 -8.62 -27.41 12.59
N GLY A 107 -7.42 -27.33 13.17
CA GLY A 107 -7.12 -26.55 14.36
C GLY A 107 -6.30 -25.30 14.07
N ASP A 108 -5.50 -24.90 15.06
CA ASP A 108 -4.59 -23.76 14.95
C ASP A 108 -3.30 -24.15 14.22
N LEU A 109 -2.74 -23.23 13.43
CA LEU A 109 -1.44 -23.38 12.78
C LEU A 109 -0.42 -22.38 13.37
N GLN A 110 0.59 -22.92 14.05
CA GLN A 110 1.73 -22.15 14.53
C GLN A 110 3.00 -22.48 13.74
N VAL A 111 3.48 -21.53 12.95
CA VAL A 111 4.79 -21.60 12.31
C VAL A 111 5.75 -20.70 13.07
N GLU A 112 6.81 -21.23 13.68
CA GLU A 112 7.64 -20.42 14.58
C GLU A 112 8.41 -19.33 13.84
N LYS A 113 8.90 -19.63 12.63
CA LYS A 113 9.74 -18.74 11.84
C LYS A 113 9.07 -18.33 10.55
N MET A 114 9.03 -19.21 9.56
CA MET A 114 8.61 -18.83 8.22
C MET A 114 7.64 -19.82 7.62
N PHE A 115 6.52 -19.29 7.12
CA PHE A 115 5.68 -19.97 6.15
C PHE A 115 5.92 -19.36 4.77
N TRP A 116 6.26 -20.20 3.80
CA TRP A 116 6.28 -19.86 2.38
C TRP A 116 5.43 -20.85 1.60
N GLY A 117 4.34 -20.35 1.01
CA GLY A 117 3.52 -21.07 0.04
C GLY A 117 3.73 -20.50 -1.36
N ASP A 118 3.78 -21.38 -2.36
CA ASP A 118 4.12 -21.01 -3.74
C ASP A 118 3.35 -21.89 -4.72
N TYR A 119 3.19 -21.41 -5.94
CA TYR A 119 2.48 -22.07 -7.03
C TYR A 119 0.95 -22.03 -6.90
N ASN A 120 0.30 -21.56 -7.97
CA ASN A 120 -1.11 -21.20 -8.00
C ASN A 120 -2.09 -22.38 -7.83
N HIS A 121 -1.61 -23.62 -7.92
CA HIS A 121 -2.40 -24.81 -7.65
C HIS A 121 -2.52 -25.12 -6.15
N GLY A 122 -1.64 -24.56 -5.32
CA GLY A 122 -1.62 -24.81 -3.89
C GLY A 122 -2.68 -24.04 -3.11
N ASP A 123 -3.06 -24.60 -1.96
CA ASP A 123 -4.06 -24.01 -1.06
C ASP A 123 -3.71 -24.34 0.40
N LEU A 124 -3.56 -23.33 1.24
CA LEU A 124 -3.51 -23.49 2.69
C LEU A 124 -4.88 -23.13 3.28
N ILE A 125 -5.48 -24.08 3.99
CA ILE A 125 -6.74 -23.89 4.73
C ILE A 125 -6.46 -24.08 6.21
N VAL A 126 -6.76 -23.07 7.02
CA VAL A 126 -6.68 -23.12 8.48
C VAL A 126 -8.05 -22.75 9.05
N GLU A 127 -8.70 -23.70 9.71
CA GLU A 127 -10.00 -23.46 10.37
C GLU A 127 -9.85 -22.69 11.70
N GLY A 128 -8.68 -22.79 12.35
CA GLY A 128 -8.34 -22.04 13.55
C GLY A 128 -7.58 -20.74 13.27
N HIS A 129 -6.76 -20.34 14.25
CA HIS A 129 -5.86 -19.20 14.17
C HIS A 129 -4.55 -19.57 13.45
N MET A 130 -3.90 -18.58 12.82
CA MET A 130 -2.58 -18.76 12.22
C MET A 130 -1.58 -17.76 12.77
N GLN A 131 -0.38 -18.24 13.11
CA GLN A 131 0.73 -17.39 13.56
C GLN A 131 2.02 -17.74 12.79
N ALA A 132 2.78 -16.71 12.39
CA ALA A 132 4.15 -16.83 11.86
C ALA A 132 4.99 -15.56 12.16
N GLU A 133 6.32 -15.67 12.24
CA GLU A 133 7.17 -14.47 12.22
C GLU A 133 7.17 -13.88 10.79
N LEU A 134 7.45 -14.69 9.77
CA LEU A 134 7.38 -14.32 8.37
C LEU A 134 6.35 -15.17 7.62
N MET A 135 5.34 -14.52 7.06
CA MET A 135 4.42 -15.11 6.10
C MET A 135 4.85 -14.69 4.70
N MET A 136 4.90 -15.64 3.76
CA MET A 136 5.20 -15.38 2.36
C MET A 136 4.33 -16.23 1.45
N THR A 137 3.78 -15.60 0.42
CA THR A 137 3.11 -16.29 -0.68
C THR A 137 3.68 -15.81 -2.00
N SER A 138 3.89 -16.70 -2.97
CA SER A 138 4.30 -16.36 -4.34
C SER A 138 3.47 -17.13 -5.35
N ASP A 139 3.47 -16.64 -6.60
CA ASP A 139 2.77 -17.28 -7.73
C ASP A 139 1.31 -17.66 -7.39
N GLN A 140 0.57 -16.71 -6.82
CA GLN A 140 -0.87 -16.83 -6.51
C GLN A 140 -1.25 -18.01 -5.58
N TYR A 141 -0.33 -18.47 -4.72
CA TYR A 141 -0.64 -19.48 -3.70
C TYR A 141 -1.80 -19.02 -2.80
N ARG A 142 -2.85 -19.83 -2.68
CA ARG A 142 -4.06 -19.44 -1.93
C ARG A 142 -3.92 -19.73 -0.44
N VAL A 143 -4.37 -18.80 0.39
CA VAL A 143 -4.40 -18.94 1.85
C VAL A 143 -5.78 -18.54 2.37
N ARG A 144 -6.40 -19.42 3.16
CA ARG A 144 -7.70 -19.22 3.79
C ARG A 144 -7.59 -19.51 5.29
N ILE A 145 -7.79 -18.49 6.11
CA ILE A 145 -7.74 -18.58 7.57
C ILE A 145 -9.11 -18.16 8.10
N GLN A 146 -9.81 -19.04 8.83
CA GLN A 146 -11.12 -18.72 9.40
C GLN A 146 -11.01 -17.98 10.73
N GLY A 147 -9.98 -18.28 11.52
CA GLY A 147 -9.65 -17.53 12.74
C GLY A 147 -8.86 -16.26 12.46
N THR A 148 -8.14 -15.78 13.46
CA THR A 148 -7.28 -14.59 13.33
C THR A 148 -5.88 -14.96 12.84
N SER A 149 -5.27 -14.07 12.07
CA SER A 149 -3.85 -14.14 11.69
C SER A 149 -2.99 -13.24 12.57
N ALA A 150 -1.76 -13.69 12.88
CA ALA A 150 -0.75 -12.90 13.58
C ALA A 150 0.62 -13.10 12.90
N PHE A 151 1.01 -12.14 12.07
CA PHE A 151 2.26 -12.16 11.33
C PHE A 151 3.12 -10.95 11.72
N GLU A 152 4.42 -11.15 12.00
CA GLU A 152 5.33 -10.00 12.20
C GLU A 152 5.59 -9.30 10.86
N ARG A 153 5.73 -10.08 9.78
CA ARG A 153 5.85 -9.56 8.40
C ARG A 153 5.11 -10.49 7.43
N TYR A 154 4.51 -9.89 6.40
CA TYR A 154 3.83 -10.59 5.32
C TYR A 154 4.32 -10.08 3.96
N ILE A 155 4.72 -11.00 3.08
CA ILE A 155 5.18 -10.75 1.70
C ILE A 155 4.21 -11.45 0.73
N VAL A 156 3.64 -10.67 -0.19
CA VAL A 156 2.65 -11.13 -1.17
C VAL A 156 3.24 -10.94 -2.57
N ASP A 157 3.94 -11.98 -3.02
CA ASP A 157 4.62 -12.14 -4.31
C ASP A 157 6.04 -11.52 -4.41
N TRP A 158 6.73 -11.87 -5.49
CA TRP A 158 8.07 -11.37 -5.80
C TRP A 158 8.10 -9.85 -6.02
N ASP A 159 6.99 -9.26 -6.43
CA ASP A 159 6.85 -7.82 -6.64
C ASP A 159 7.12 -7.02 -5.34
N ASP A 160 6.92 -7.65 -4.17
CA ASP A 160 7.22 -7.09 -2.85
C ASP A 160 8.72 -7.14 -2.50
N PHE A 161 9.56 -7.83 -3.28
CA PHE A 161 11.01 -7.81 -3.15
C PHE A 161 11.62 -6.51 -3.72
N GLY A 162 12.67 -6.00 -3.05
CA GLY A 162 13.37 -4.77 -3.38
C GLY A 162 13.49 -3.79 -2.22
N VAL A 163 14.17 -2.66 -2.48
CA VAL A 163 14.43 -1.61 -1.48
C VAL A 163 13.15 -0.86 -1.15
N TRP A 164 12.72 -0.99 0.10
CA TRP A 164 11.61 -0.22 0.65
C TRP A 164 12.02 0.47 1.96
N GLN A 165 11.82 1.79 2.06
CA GLN A 165 12.31 2.61 3.18
C GLN A 165 13.82 2.46 3.47
N GLY A 166 14.61 2.20 2.44
CA GLY A 166 16.05 1.95 2.60
C GLY A 166 16.38 0.56 3.16
N PHE A 167 15.39 -0.35 3.23
CA PHE A 167 15.57 -1.75 3.58
C PHE A 167 15.19 -2.62 2.39
N ASP A 168 16.14 -3.37 1.87
CA ASP A 168 15.87 -4.35 0.82
C ASP A 168 15.26 -5.62 1.43
N MET A 169 14.08 -6.05 0.94
CA MET A 169 13.46 -7.29 1.43
C MET A 169 14.33 -8.53 1.18
N THR A 170 15.26 -8.49 0.22
CA THR A 170 16.26 -9.55 0.04
C THR A 170 17.18 -9.68 1.26
N GLU A 171 17.37 -8.60 2.04
CA GLU A 171 18.16 -8.61 3.27
C GLU A 171 17.53 -9.44 4.40
N LEU A 172 16.26 -9.88 4.27
CA LEU A 172 15.65 -10.83 5.20
C LEU A 172 16.31 -12.21 5.13
N PHE A 173 16.81 -12.56 3.94
CA PHE A 173 17.30 -13.89 3.61
C PHE A 173 18.82 -13.92 3.58
N VAL A 174 19.39 -15.11 3.78
CA VAL A 174 20.82 -15.30 3.52
C VAL A 174 21.10 -15.20 2.01
N PRO A 175 22.23 -14.61 1.58
CA PRO A 175 22.47 -14.33 0.16
C PRO A 175 22.52 -15.59 -0.70
N GLU A 176 22.82 -16.76 -0.12
CA GLU A 176 22.87 -18.03 -0.84
C GLU A 176 21.53 -18.42 -1.47
N ILE A 177 20.41 -18.01 -0.89
CA ILE A 177 19.07 -18.35 -1.39
C ILE A 177 18.46 -17.24 -2.25
N ILE A 178 19.19 -16.16 -2.51
CA ILE A 178 18.72 -15.09 -3.40
C ILE A 178 19.27 -15.35 -4.80
N ILE A 179 18.37 -15.43 -5.78
CA ILE A 179 18.73 -15.40 -7.18
C ILE A 179 18.53 -13.96 -7.66
N ASP A 180 19.64 -13.33 -7.99
CA ASP A 180 19.75 -11.98 -8.54
C ASP A 180 20.20 -12.15 -10.01
N GLU A 181 19.26 -12.57 -10.85
CA GLU A 181 19.40 -12.49 -12.31
C GLU A 181 19.04 -11.06 -12.74
N ASP A 182 19.34 -10.62 -13.98
CA ASP A 182 19.10 -9.22 -14.45
C ASP A 182 17.59 -8.77 -14.42
N GLU A 183 16.71 -9.58 -13.81
CA GLU A 183 15.29 -9.40 -13.50
C GLU A 183 15.05 -9.09 -12.00
N GLU A 184 13.81 -9.13 -11.52
CA GLU A 184 13.49 -8.93 -10.09
C GLU A 184 14.02 -10.10 -9.23
N PRO A 185 14.64 -9.84 -8.06
CA PRO A 185 15.23 -10.89 -7.23
C PRO A 185 14.15 -11.80 -6.64
N PHE A 186 14.41 -13.10 -6.62
CA PHE A 186 13.52 -14.10 -6.02
C PHE A 186 14.29 -15.09 -5.13
N VAL A 187 13.57 -15.84 -4.29
CA VAL A 187 14.20 -16.84 -3.40
C VAL A 187 14.24 -18.23 -4.02
N TRP A 188 15.36 -18.91 -3.84
CA TRP A 188 15.62 -20.24 -4.38
C TRP A 188 15.14 -21.34 -3.42
N ARG A 189 14.02 -21.99 -3.78
CA ARG A 189 13.39 -23.07 -3.01
C ARG A 189 14.34 -24.21 -2.68
N GLU A 190 15.01 -24.78 -3.69
CA GLU A 190 15.86 -25.95 -3.51
C GLU A 190 17.02 -25.65 -2.57
N GLU A 191 17.62 -24.46 -2.69
CA GLU A 191 18.72 -24.05 -1.83
C GLU A 191 18.24 -23.77 -0.40
N MET A 192 17.05 -23.19 -0.23
CA MET A 192 16.45 -23.00 1.09
C MET A 192 16.18 -24.33 1.78
N LEU A 193 15.62 -25.31 1.08
CA LEU A 193 15.41 -26.66 1.60
C LEU A 193 16.73 -27.36 1.92
N ARG A 194 17.76 -27.20 1.08
CA ARG A 194 19.11 -27.74 1.33
C ARG A 194 19.73 -27.15 2.61
N LEU A 195 19.61 -25.84 2.81
CA LEU A 195 20.10 -25.18 4.03
C LEU A 195 19.33 -25.65 5.28
N LEU A 196 18.00 -25.79 5.18
CA LEU A 196 17.18 -26.35 6.27
C LEU A 196 17.57 -27.80 6.59
N GLU A 197 17.82 -28.64 5.59
CA GLU A 197 18.31 -30.01 5.78
C GLU A 197 19.63 -30.01 6.58
N GLU A 198 20.56 -29.13 6.21
CA GLU A 198 21.87 -28.94 6.84
C GLU A 198 21.85 -28.20 8.19
N ASP A 199 20.68 -27.81 8.69
CA ASP A 199 20.50 -27.03 9.93
C ASP A 199 21.19 -25.65 9.90
N LYS A 200 21.23 -25.04 8.70
CA LYS A 200 21.78 -23.71 8.47
C LYS A 200 20.67 -22.67 8.46
N PRO A 201 20.98 -21.42 8.89
CA PRO A 201 20.02 -20.34 8.83
C PRO A 201 19.65 -20.01 7.38
N ILE A 202 18.37 -19.74 7.15
CA ILE A 202 17.85 -19.20 5.88
C ILE A 202 17.43 -17.73 6.01
N LEU A 203 17.33 -17.22 7.24
CA LEU A 203 16.84 -15.88 7.56
C LEU A 203 17.76 -15.16 8.54
N TYR A 204 17.77 -13.84 8.45
CA TYR A 204 18.27 -12.94 9.49
C TYR A 204 17.10 -12.53 10.40
N GLU A 205 16.87 -13.29 11.48
CA GLU A 205 15.70 -13.14 12.36
C GLU A 205 15.53 -11.72 12.95
N ASP A 206 16.64 -11.02 13.19
CA ASP A 206 16.64 -9.64 13.69
C ASP A 206 16.04 -8.63 12.69
N ARG A 207 15.93 -9.03 11.42
CA ARG A 207 15.39 -8.20 10.32
C ARG A 207 13.93 -8.50 9.98
N ILE A 208 13.38 -9.62 10.48
CA ILE A 208 11.98 -10.00 10.21
C ILE A 208 11.03 -8.96 10.78
N LYS A 209 11.33 -8.44 11.99
CA LYS A 209 10.50 -7.42 12.62
C LYS A 209 10.35 -6.23 11.68
N PRO A 210 9.12 -5.75 11.44
CA PRO A 210 8.89 -4.63 10.55
C PRO A 210 9.65 -3.43 11.10
N ILE A 211 10.35 -2.71 10.22
CA ILE A 211 10.91 -1.41 10.56
C ILE A 211 9.71 -0.49 10.80
N ARG A 212 9.30 -0.39 12.07
CA ARG A 212 8.25 0.54 12.51
C ARG A 212 8.80 1.95 12.75
N GLU A 213 10.08 2.17 12.46
CA GLU A 213 10.66 3.51 12.50
C GLU A 213 10.09 4.31 11.35
N GLN A 214 9.14 5.19 11.67
CA GLN A 214 8.69 6.19 10.71
C GLN A 214 9.92 6.95 10.19
N PRO A 215 9.96 7.28 8.90
CA PRO A 215 11.07 8.04 8.33
C PRO A 215 11.25 9.30 9.15
N GLN A 216 12.50 9.59 9.49
CA GLN A 216 12.82 10.82 10.19
C GLN A 216 12.62 11.99 9.22
N ILE A 217 11.43 12.57 9.22
CA ILE A 217 11.09 13.71 8.38
C ILE A 217 11.91 14.92 8.86
N PRO A 218 12.77 15.49 7.99
CA PRO A 218 13.54 16.68 8.35
C PRO A 218 12.60 17.86 8.62
N PHE A 219 12.75 18.49 9.79
CA PHE A 219 12.01 19.72 10.09
C PHE A 219 12.68 20.90 9.38
N LEU A 220 11.94 21.61 8.52
CA LEU A 220 12.50 22.66 7.66
C LEU A 220 12.85 23.95 8.40
N PHE A 221 12.29 24.15 9.59
CA PHE A 221 12.37 25.40 10.33
C PHE A 221 13.32 25.28 11.52
N ALA A 222 14.01 26.37 11.89
CA ALA A 222 14.94 26.34 13.02
C ALA A 222 14.22 26.29 14.38
N ASP A 223 12.98 26.76 14.43
CA ASP A 223 12.09 26.77 15.59
C ASP A 223 10.63 26.93 15.12
N THR A 224 9.69 27.01 16.05
CA THR A 224 8.25 27.10 15.76
C THR A 224 7.65 28.49 15.99
N GLN A 225 8.48 29.53 16.14
CA GLN A 225 7.96 30.87 16.41
C GLN A 225 7.31 31.47 15.17
N LEU A 226 6.15 32.11 15.35
CA LEU A 226 5.46 32.83 14.28
C LEU A 226 6.30 34.05 13.85
N ARG A 227 6.80 34.03 12.61
CA ARG A 227 7.66 35.08 12.04
C ARG A 227 7.32 35.31 10.57
N PRO A 228 7.49 36.55 10.05
CA PRO A 228 7.26 36.82 8.64
C PRO A 228 8.10 35.96 7.69
N LEU A 229 9.34 35.64 8.06
CA LEU A 229 10.18 34.74 7.25
C LEU A 229 9.54 33.37 7.02
N TYR A 230 9.00 32.76 8.08
CA TYR A 230 8.36 31.45 7.98
C TYR A 230 7.02 31.54 7.25
N MET A 231 6.29 32.66 7.40
CA MET A 231 5.10 32.94 6.58
C MET A 231 5.45 32.96 5.09
N GLN A 232 6.56 33.61 4.70
CA GLN A 232 7.03 33.59 3.31
C GLN A 232 7.39 32.17 2.86
N GLN A 233 8.05 31.38 3.71
CA GLN A 233 8.44 30.01 3.39
C GLN A 233 7.25 29.07 3.21
N VAL A 234 6.23 29.11 4.09
CA VAL A 234 5.02 28.29 3.94
C VAL A 234 4.13 28.77 2.78
N THR A 235 4.31 29.99 2.28
CA THR A 235 3.63 30.48 1.07
C THR A 235 4.58 30.62 -0.12
N ALA A 236 5.65 29.82 -0.16
CA ALA A 236 6.61 29.87 -1.25
C ALA A 236 5.97 29.38 -2.56
N ASP A 237 6.48 29.89 -3.68
CA ASP A 237 6.01 29.49 -5.02
C ASP A 237 6.24 28.00 -5.31
N SER A 238 7.18 27.37 -4.59
CA SER A 238 7.45 25.93 -4.64
C SER A 238 6.44 25.08 -3.88
N LEU A 239 5.52 25.69 -3.11
CA LEU A 239 4.47 25.01 -2.34
C LEU A 239 3.07 25.39 -2.83
N CYS A 240 2.86 26.64 -3.24
CA CYS A 240 1.57 27.06 -3.76
C CYS A 240 1.33 26.48 -5.16
N PHE A 241 0.16 25.87 -5.34
CA PHE A 241 -0.24 25.31 -6.64
C PHE A 241 -0.52 26.41 -7.65
N LEU A 242 -0.21 26.11 -8.91
CA LEU A 242 -0.51 26.96 -10.04
C LEU A 242 -2.03 27.05 -10.20
N GLY A 243 -2.60 28.22 -9.90
CA GLY A 243 -4.01 28.50 -10.07
C GLY A 243 -4.41 28.68 -11.54
N GLU A 244 -5.69 28.97 -11.77
CA GLU A 244 -6.17 29.35 -13.10
C GLU A 244 -5.45 30.62 -13.61
N PRO A 245 -5.26 30.79 -14.93
CA PRO A 245 -4.52 31.93 -15.51
C PRO A 245 -5.01 33.32 -15.06
N GLU A 246 -6.27 33.44 -14.64
CA GLU A 246 -6.90 34.68 -14.19
C GLU A 246 -6.91 34.86 -12.66
N ALA A 247 -6.42 33.87 -11.90
CA ALA A 247 -6.40 33.90 -10.45
C ALA A 247 -5.35 34.91 -9.94
N ALA A 248 -5.80 35.88 -9.13
CA ALA A 248 -4.92 36.86 -8.48
C ALA A 248 -4.13 36.28 -7.28
N SER A 249 -4.40 35.01 -6.93
CA SER A 249 -3.81 34.33 -5.78
C SER A 249 -3.58 32.86 -6.08
N SER A 250 -2.53 32.34 -5.47
CA SER A 250 -2.18 30.91 -5.49
C SER A 250 -2.21 30.38 -4.06
N SER A 251 -2.71 29.16 -3.90
CA SER A 251 -2.88 28.57 -2.58
C SER A 251 -2.79 27.07 -2.61
N TYR A 252 -2.55 26.49 -1.44
CA TYR A 252 -2.84 25.09 -1.16
C TYR A 252 -3.68 25.01 0.11
N GLU A 253 -4.48 23.95 0.21
CA GLU A 253 -5.35 23.69 1.33
C GLU A 253 -5.41 22.20 1.63
N PHE A 254 -5.63 21.87 2.91
CA PHE A 254 -5.70 20.50 3.38
C PHE A 254 -6.40 20.46 4.74
N TRP A 255 -6.87 19.26 5.09
CA TRP A 255 -7.41 18.93 6.39
C TRP A 255 -6.41 18.06 7.16
N LEU A 256 -6.32 18.26 8.48
CA LEU A 256 -5.69 17.33 9.42
C LEU A 256 -6.69 17.05 10.54
N GLY A 257 -7.37 15.89 10.46
CA GLY A 257 -8.58 15.66 11.27
C GLY A 257 -9.62 16.76 11.00
N ASP A 258 -10.18 17.32 12.06
CA ASP A 258 -11.22 18.38 11.97
C ASP A 258 -10.65 19.79 11.70
N GLN A 259 -9.35 19.91 11.48
CA GLN A 259 -8.67 21.20 11.30
C GLN A 259 -8.39 21.48 9.83
N PHE A 260 -8.86 22.64 9.37
CA PHE A 260 -8.62 23.11 8.01
C PHE A 260 -7.50 24.14 7.96
N PHE A 261 -6.64 23.98 6.97
CA PHE A 261 -5.49 24.85 6.71
C PHE A 261 -5.55 25.37 5.28
N ARG A 262 -5.27 26.65 5.09
CA ARG A 262 -5.03 27.23 3.77
C ARG A 262 -3.87 28.22 3.84
N ALA A 263 -2.90 28.07 2.96
CA ALA A 263 -1.82 29.04 2.78
C ALA A 263 -1.98 29.72 1.42
N THR A 264 -1.81 31.04 1.37
CA THR A 264 -2.11 31.83 0.17
C THR A 264 -1.03 32.86 -0.11
N ALA A 265 -0.57 32.88 -1.35
CA ALA A 265 0.25 33.90 -1.95
C ALA A 265 -0.60 34.78 -2.87
N TYR A 266 -0.80 36.05 -2.51
CA TYR A 266 -1.56 37.01 -3.33
C TYR A 266 -0.62 38.01 -4.00
N GLY A 267 -0.70 38.12 -5.32
CA GLY A 267 0.17 38.99 -6.13
C GLY A 267 1.66 38.61 -6.10
N ASN A 268 2.43 39.25 -6.97
CA ASN A 268 3.89 39.15 -6.99
C ASN A 268 4.53 40.25 -6.13
N GLU A 269 5.79 40.09 -5.70
CA GLU A 269 6.53 41.13 -4.95
C GLU A 269 6.67 42.47 -5.69
N ALA A 270 6.49 42.44 -7.02
CA ALA A 270 6.44 43.64 -7.85
C ALA A 270 5.07 44.36 -7.85
N ASP A 271 4.00 43.71 -7.39
CA ASP A 271 2.63 44.22 -7.47
C ASP A 271 2.26 45.05 -6.24
N SER A 272 1.53 46.15 -6.45
CA SER A 272 0.97 46.91 -5.35
C SER A 272 -0.14 46.11 -4.66
N GLY A 273 -0.01 45.89 -3.35
CA GLY A 273 -1.01 45.15 -2.56
C GLY A 273 -0.71 43.65 -2.41
N HIS A 274 0.49 43.21 -2.77
CA HIS A 274 0.96 41.86 -2.46
C HIS A 274 0.90 41.58 -0.95
N PHE A 275 0.31 40.43 -0.60
CA PHE A 275 0.40 39.86 0.74
C PHE A 275 0.59 38.34 0.70
N ARG A 276 1.00 37.78 1.85
CA ARG A 276 0.95 36.34 2.13
C ARG A 276 0.06 36.10 3.34
N SER A 277 -0.70 35.01 3.35
CA SER A 277 -1.58 34.70 4.48
C SER A 277 -1.69 33.20 4.74
N VAL A 278 -2.00 32.86 5.99
CA VAL A 278 -2.41 31.52 6.40
C VAL A 278 -3.75 31.61 7.12
N TYR A 279 -4.65 30.70 6.81
CA TYR A 279 -5.95 30.56 7.41
C TYR A 279 -6.03 29.22 8.15
N PHE A 280 -6.56 29.26 9.37
CA PHE A 280 -6.83 28.11 10.21
C PHE A 280 -8.31 28.10 10.57
N GLN A 281 -8.92 26.93 10.55
CA GLN A 281 -10.27 26.72 11.05
C GLN A 281 -10.33 25.41 11.82
N ASP A 282 -11.04 25.44 12.94
CA ASP A 282 -11.27 24.28 13.83
C ASP A 282 -12.76 23.97 13.82
N GLY A 283 -13.14 22.93 13.09
CA GLY A 283 -14.54 22.56 12.85
C GLY A 283 -15.41 23.74 12.41
N GLU A 284 -16.54 23.92 13.11
CA GLU A 284 -17.53 24.98 12.85
C GLU A 284 -17.46 26.14 13.87
N GLU A 285 -16.45 26.24 14.74
CA GLU A 285 -16.50 27.25 15.82
C GLU A 285 -15.80 28.57 15.45
N TYR A 286 -14.52 28.51 15.05
CA TYR A 286 -13.71 29.69 14.78
C TYR A 286 -12.80 29.53 13.56
N GLY A 287 -12.59 30.65 12.85
CA GLY A 287 -11.60 30.77 11.79
C GLY A 287 -10.65 31.93 12.08
N ALA A 288 -9.35 31.73 11.89
CA ALA A 288 -8.31 32.73 12.07
C ALA A 288 -7.51 32.91 10.78
N LEU A 289 -7.23 34.16 10.42
CA LEU A 289 -6.44 34.57 9.27
C LEU A 289 -5.24 35.37 9.77
N LEU A 290 -4.03 34.85 9.56
CA LEU A 290 -2.78 35.56 9.79
C LEU A 290 -2.24 36.05 8.46
N LYS A 291 -1.76 37.28 8.40
CA LYS A 291 -1.36 37.95 7.16
C LYS A 291 -0.07 38.74 7.36
N ILE A 292 0.84 38.64 6.39
CA ILE A 292 1.99 39.53 6.28
C ILE A 292 1.88 40.45 5.06
N GLU A 293 2.19 41.72 5.28
CA GLU A 293 2.19 42.76 4.24
C GLU A 293 3.51 43.55 4.27
N PRO A 294 3.99 44.01 3.11
CA PRO A 294 5.20 44.80 3.08
C PRO A 294 4.94 46.21 3.60
N VAL A 295 5.86 46.70 4.43
CA VAL A 295 5.84 48.07 4.95
C VAL A 295 7.00 48.83 4.31
N ALA A 296 6.71 50.01 3.76
CA ALA A 296 7.74 50.90 3.26
C ALA A 296 8.71 51.26 4.40
N ALA A 297 10.01 51.03 4.18
CA ALA A 297 11.03 51.46 5.13
C ALA A 297 10.91 52.97 5.37
N GLN A 298 10.72 53.39 6.62
CA GLN A 298 10.59 54.81 6.95
C GLN A 298 11.85 55.56 6.47
N SER A 299 11.62 56.53 5.59
CA SER A 299 12.62 57.27 4.86
C SER A 299 13.48 58.11 5.79
N GLY A 300 14.76 57.74 5.91
CA GLY A 300 15.70 58.42 6.78
C GLY A 300 17.18 58.20 6.50
N SER A 301 17.60 57.67 5.35
CA SER A 301 18.94 57.92 4.77
C SER A 301 19.05 57.25 3.39
N ALA A 302 19.83 57.88 2.51
CA ALA A 302 19.99 57.45 1.13
C ALA A 302 20.90 56.21 0.99
N ALA A 303 20.51 55.36 0.03
CA ALA A 303 21.39 54.49 -0.74
C ALA A 303 22.05 53.31 -0.01
N HIS A 304 21.26 52.41 0.58
CA HIS A 304 21.54 50.97 0.58
C HIS A 304 20.20 50.24 0.39
N SER A 305 20.17 49.16 -0.39
CA SER A 305 18.99 48.30 -0.56
C SER A 305 18.58 47.73 0.80
N HIS A 306 17.68 48.41 1.50
CA HIS A 306 17.13 47.90 2.74
C HIS A 306 16.23 46.69 2.41
N PRO A 307 16.41 45.55 3.09
CA PRO A 307 15.52 44.42 2.92
C PRO A 307 14.08 44.86 3.25
N MET A 308 13.13 44.42 2.42
CA MET A 308 11.70 44.67 2.58
C MET A 308 11.26 44.22 3.99
N GLN A 309 10.67 45.12 4.76
CA GLN A 309 10.16 44.81 6.09
C GLN A 309 8.71 44.34 5.98
N TRP A 310 8.40 43.25 6.68
CA TRP A 310 7.08 42.65 6.69
C TRP A 310 6.38 42.90 8.02
N GLN A 311 5.14 43.38 7.98
CA GLN A 311 4.28 43.52 9.14
C GLN A 311 3.29 42.36 9.20
N LEU A 312 3.25 41.71 10.37
CA LEU A 312 2.28 40.66 10.68
C LEU A 312 1.01 41.29 11.29
N SER A 313 -0.14 40.82 10.84
CA SER A 313 -1.45 41.12 11.42
C SER A 313 -2.32 39.87 11.45
N GLY A 314 -3.30 39.82 12.34
CA GLY A 314 -4.22 38.70 12.48
C GLY A 314 -5.65 39.17 12.58
N LYS A 315 -6.57 38.39 12.03
CA LYS A 315 -8.02 38.56 12.22
C LYS A 315 -8.66 37.21 12.50
N TYR A 316 -9.77 37.21 13.23
CA TYR A 316 -10.58 36.01 13.45
C TYR A 316 -12.07 36.28 13.27
N ARG A 317 -12.83 35.21 13.09
CA ARG A 317 -14.30 35.22 13.05
C ARG A 317 -14.85 33.94 13.67
N LYS A 318 -16.13 33.97 14.04
CA LYS A 318 -16.90 32.75 14.26
C LYS A 318 -17.29 32.14 12.92
N VAL A 319 -17.26 30.82 12.83
CA VAL A 319 -17.75 30.09 11.67
C VAL A 319 -19.25 29.86 11.92
N THR A 320 -20.10 30.58 11.19
CA THR A 320 -21.55 30.48 11.29
C THR A 320 -22.14 30.67 9.90
N ASP A 321 -23.36 30.19 9.68
CA ASP A 321 -24.10 30.45 8.42
C ASP A 321 -24.36 31.95 8.16
N GLU A 322 -24.24 32.78 9.19
CA GLU A 322 -24.32 34.23 9.08
C GLU A 322 -22.95 34.85 8.72
N ILE A 323 -22.95 35.86 7.84
CA ILE A 323 -21.74 36.63 7.52
C ILE A 323 -21.39 37.50 8.74
N VAL A 324 -20.39 37.07 9.51
CA VAL A 324 -19.85 37.81 10.65
C VAL A 324 -18.63 38.62 10.23
N ASP A 325 -18.53 39.87 10.70
CA ASP A 325 -17.36 40.72 10.50
C ASP A 325 -16.11 40.14 11.17
N TRP A 326 -14.97 40.28 10.49
CA TRP A 326 -13.67 39.88 11.02
C TRP A 326 -13.22 40.83 12.15
N THR A 327 -12.83 40.24 13.28
CA THR A 327 -12.27 40.96 14.44
C THR A 327 -10.75 40.87 14.45
N VAL A 328 -10.06 41.92 14.86
CA VAL A 328 -8.58 41.93 14.95
C VAL A 328 -8.13 40.99 16.06
N ILE A 329 -7.04 40.26 15.83
CA ILE A 329 -6.35 39.48 16.87
C ILE A 329 -5.38 40.40 17.61
N ASP A 330 -5.56 40.50 18.92
CA ASP A 330 -4.78 41.30 19.87
C ASP A 330 -4.70 40.60 21.24
N ASP A 331 -4.08 41.26 22.22
CA ASP A 331 -3.89 40.72 23.57
C ASP A 331 -5.22 40.47 24.32
N ASP A 332 -6.31 41.13 23.91
CA ASP A 332 -7.65 41.00 24.49
C ASP A 332 -8.51 39.92 23.80
N SER A 333 -7.99 39.30 22.74
CA SER A 333 -8.70 38.28 21.98
C SER A 333 -8.96 37.01 22.80
N PRO A 334 -10.04 36.25 22.53
CA PRO A 334 -10.36 35.04 23.28
C PRO A 334 -9.20 34.04 23.31
N ALA A 335 -8.97 33.41 24.46
CA ALA A 335 -7.89 32.43 24.64
C ALA A 335 -7.95 31.29 23.61
N ALA A 336 -9.16 30.88 23.20
CA ALA A 336 -9.37 29.87 22.16
C ALA A 336 -8.76 30.29 20.80
N ILE A 337 -8.83 31.57 20.41
CA ILE A 337 -8.24 32.08 19.16
C ILE A 337 -6.72 32.14 19.24
N GLN A 338 -6.18 32.59 20.38
CA GLN A 338 -4.74 32.61 20.60
C GLN A 338 -4.16 31.19 20.57
N GLN A 339 -4.85 30.25 21.21
CA GLN A 339 -4.49 28.83 21.20
C GLN A 339 -4.60 28.22 19.79
N LEU A 340 -5.69 28.48 19.06
CA LEU A 340 -5.87 28.05 17.68
C LEU A 340 -4.70 28.49 16.80
N CYS A 341 -4.35 29.78 16.85
CA CYS A 341 -3.24 30.31 16.07
C CYS A 341 -1.90 29.68 16.47
N GLN A 342 -1.64 29.51 17.77
CA GLN A 342 -0.37 28.96 18.25
C GLN A 342 -0.22 27.47 17.90
N GLN A 343 -1.27 26.67 18.08
CA GLN A 343 -1.25 25.23 17.82
C GLN A 343 -1.21 24.95 16.31
N ASN A 344 -2.13 25.55 15.54
CA ASN A 344 -2.23 25.28 14.11
C ASN A 344 -1.05 25.87 13.33
N TRP A 345 -0.40 26.91 13.85
CA TRP A 345 0.89 27.34 13.30
C TRP A 345 1.95 26.25 13.38
N VAL A 346 2.09 25.57 14.53
CA VAL A 346 3.05 24.46 14.69
C VAL A 346 2.70 23.31 13.75
N TYR A 347 1.41 22.94 13.67
CA TYR A 347 0.96 21.88 12.78
C TYR A 347 1.19 22.22 11.30
N LEU A 348 0.97 23.47 10.89
CA LEU A 348 1.29 23.90 9.53
C LEU A 348 2.78 23.73 9.21
N LEU A 349 3.68 24.12 10.12
CA LEU A 349 5.13 23.95 9.91
C LEU A 349 5.53 22.48 9.78
N GLN A 350 4.90 21.60 10.58
CA GLN A 350 5.11 20.15 10.50
C GLN A 350 4.57 19.61 9.16
N ALA A 351 3.33 19.94 8.81
CA ALA A 351 2.69 19.52 7.56
C ALA A 351 3.46 19.97 6.32
N VAL A 352 3.99 21.19 6.31
CA VAL A 352 4.84 21.69 5.21
C VAL A 352 6.17 20.94 5.15
N SER A 353 6.77 20.60 6.29
CA SER A 353 7.98 19.78 6.32
C SER A 353 7.73 18.36 5.81
N THR A 354 6.61 17.75 6.21
CA THR A 354 6.13 16.47 5.70
C THR A 354 5.88 16.52 4.20
N TYR A 355 5.21 17.56 3.73
CA TYR A 355 4.91 17.76 2.32
C TYR A 355 6.18 17.87 1.46
N GLU A 356 7.16 18.68 1.89
CA GLU A 356 8.44 18.81 1.19
C GLU A 356 9.19 17.48 1.10
N TYR A 357 9.11 16.65 2.14
CA TYR A 357 9.64 15.29 2.07
C TYR A 357 8.82 14.41 1.11
N ALA A 358 7.49 14.42 1.26
CA ALA A 358 6.56 13.54 0.57
C ALA A 358 6.50 13.78 -0.95
N ARG A 359 6.65 15.03 -1.39
CA ARG A 359 6.53 15.41 -2.80
C ARG A 359 7.63 14.83 -3.71
N HIS A 360 8.67 14.24 -3.11
CA HIS A 360 9.78 13.57 -3.81
C HIS A 360 9.69 12.05 -3.75
N LEU A 361 8.66 11.47 -3.12
CA LEU A 361 8.53 10.01 -2.97
C LEU A 361 8.02 9.32 -4.23
N ILE A 362 7.27 10.04 -5.08
CA ILE A 362 6.75 9.52 -6.35
C ILE A 362 7.11 10.52 -7.45
N ASP A 363 7.81 10.05 -8.48
CA ASP A 363 8.14 10.85 -9.65
C ASP A 363 6.88 11.05 -10.52
N PRO A 364 6.47 12.29 -10.86
CA PRO A 364 5.37 12.56 -11.80
C PRO A 364 5.50 11.82 -13.14
N GLN A 365 6.73 11.50 -13.57
CA GLN A 365 6.98 10.74 -14.78
C GLN A 365 6.39 9.33 -14.72
N HIS A 366 6.38 8.68 -13.55
CA HIS A 366 5.78 7.35 -13.40
C HIS A 366 4.27 7.37 -13.68
N ILE A 367 3.57 8.44 -13.29
CA ILE A 367 2.14 8.62 -13.61
C ILE A 367 1.95 8.74 -15.12
N ARG A 368 2.78 9.55 -15.79
CA ARG A 368 2.72 9.73 -17.24
C ARG A 368 3.00 8.43 -17.99
N GLU A 369 3.98 7.65 -17.53
CA GLU A 369 4.30 6.35 -18.12
C GLU A 369 3.11 5.40 -18.07
N ILE A 370 2.47 5.25 -16.90
CA ILE A 370 1.25 4.45 -16.74
C ILE A 370 0.16 4.91 -17.73
N LEU A 371 -0.11 6.23 -17.79
CA LEU A 371 -1.15 6.80 -18.65
C LEU A 371 -0.87 6.65 -20.16
N THR A 372 0.35 6.28 -20.54
CA THR A 372 0.75 6.04 -21.94
C THR A 372 0.86 4.57 -22.32
N LEU A 373 0.59 3.64 -21.40
CA LEU A 373 0.67 2.22 -21.68
C LEU A 373 -0.38 1.80 -22.74
N PRO A 374 -0.01 0.97 -23.73
CA PRO A 374 -0.96 0.37 -24.67
C PRO A 374 -2.18 -0.30 -24.00
N LEU A 375 -1.96 -0.93 -22.84
CA LEU A 375 -3.01 -1.53 -22.02
C LEU A 375 -4.04 -0.48 -21.54
N VAL A 376 -3.60 0.74 -21.26
CA VAL A 376 -4.43 1.82 -20.69
C VAL A 376 -5.17 2.63 -21.77
N GLU A 377 -4.66 2.66 -23.01
CA GLU A 377 -5.24 3.45 -24.11
C GLU A 377 -6.77 3.39 -24.30
N PRO A 378 -7.46 2.23 -24.22
CA PRO A 378 -8.91 2.20 -24.41
C PRO A 378 -9.68 2.84 -23.24
N TYR A 379 -9.06 3.00 -22.08
CA TYR A 379 -9.63 3.59 -20.87
C TYR A 379 -9.36 5.10 -20.84
N ASN A 380 -10.06 5.83 -21.72
CA ASN A 380 -9.77 7.21 -22.06
C ASN A 380 -10.82 8.23 -21.61
N ASP A 381 -11.79 7.81 -20.80
CA ASP A 381 -12.84 8.67 -20.24
C ASP A 381 -13.05 8.31 -18.77
N TYR A 382 -12.48 9.12 -17.87
CA TYR A 382 -12.52 8.88 -16.42
C TYR A 382 -13.95 8.95 -15.86
N TYR A 383 -14.88 9.61 -16.55
CA TYR A 383 -16.24 9.84 -16.07
C TYR A 383 -17.25 8.86 -16.67
N ASP A 384 -16.78 7.91 -17.48
CA ASP A 384 -17.57 6.83 -18.04
C ASP A 384 -17.33 5.54 -17.24
N GLU A 385 -18.42 4.89 -16.80
CA GLU A 385 -18.34 3.71 -15.93
C GLU A 385 -17.58 2.54 -16.59
N GLU A 386 -17.64 2.40 -17.92
CA GLU A 386 -16.97 1.33 -18.65
C GLU A 386 -15.55 1.73 -19.09
N ARG A 387 -15.30 3.01 -19.36
CA ARG A 387 -14.01 3.49 -19.92
C ARG A 387 -13.09 4.18 -18.93
N SER A 388 -13.46 4.22 -17.65
CA SER A 388 -12.67 4.87 -16.61
C SER A 388 -11.46 4.05 -16.18
N GLY A 389 -11.51 2.72 -16.27
CA GLY A 389 -10.52 1.88 -15.63
C GLY A 389 -10.68 0.37 -15.82
N LEU A 390 -9.75 -0.40 -15.28
CA LEU A 390 -9.77 -1.87 -15.32
C LEU A 390 -9.26 -2.50 -14.03
N TRP A 391 -9.69 -3.74 -13.79
CA TRP A 391 -9.14 -4.59 -12.73
C TRP A 391 -7.89 -5.31 -13.20
N ILE A 392 -6.84 -5.33 -12.40
CA ILE A 392 -5.65 -6.17 -12.59
C ILE A 392 -5.33 -6.84 -11.27
N GLY A 393 -5.46 -8.17 -11.22
CA GLY A 393 -5.37 -8.92 -9.97
C GLY A 393 -6.46 -8.48 -8.99
N ASP A 394 -6.03 -8.04 -7.80
CA ASP A 394 -6.86 -7.51 -6.70
C ASP A 394 -6.95 -5.97 -6.68
N ILE A 395 -6.42 -5.29 -7.70
CA ILE A 395 -6.37 -3.83 -7.77
C ILE A 395 -7.22 -3.33 -8.94
N TYR A 396 -8.13 -2.42 -8.66
CA TYR A 396 -8.81 -1.61 -9.67
C TYR A 396 -7.99 -0.36 -9.97
N PHE A 397 -7.75 -0.09 -11.24
CA PHE A 397 -7.08 1.12 -11.71
C PHE A 397 -8.05 1.96 -12.51
N SER A 398 -8.10 3.28 -12.25
CA SER A 398 -8.79 4.24 -13.10
C SER A 398 -7.87 5.39 -13.51
N PHE A 399 -8.10 5.92 -14.71
CA PHE A 399 -7.16 6.78 -15.41
C PHE A 399 -7.84 8.05 -15.88
N ARG A 400 -7.18 9.19 -15.64
CA ARG A 400 -7.59 10.47 -16.19
C ARG A 400 -6.43 11.11 -16.92
N GLN A 401 -6.64 11.45 -18.18
CA GLN A 401 -5.62 12.08 -19.01
C GLN A 401 -5.47 13.57 -18.67
N GLU A 402 -4.28 14.13 -18.90
CA GLU A 402 -4.07 15.57 -18.73
C GLU A 402 -4.94 16.36 -19.73
N GLY A 403 -5.67 17.35 -19.23
CA GLY A 403 -6.51 18.22 -20.06
C GLY A 403 -7.89 17.65 -20.38
N GLU A 404 -8.22 16.46 -19.90
CA GLU A 404 -9.57 15.89 -20.00
C GLU A 404 -10.60 16.82 -19.36
N LEU A 405 -11.74 17.04 -20.02
CA LEU A 405 -12.71 18.05 -19.63
C LEU A 405 -13.76 17.46 -18.68
N TYR A 406 -13.97 18.11 -17.53
CA TYR A 406 -15.12 17.86 -16.67
C TYR A 406 -15.81 19.16 -16.30
N LYS A 407 -17.08 19.27 -16.68
CA LYS A 407 -17.87 20.51 -16.59
C LYS A 407 -17.11 21.70 -17.23
N ASP A 408 -16.65 21.49 -18.46
CA ASP A 408 -15.89 22.46 -19.28
C ASP A 408 -14.53 22.92 -18.70
N SER A 409 -14.06 22.27 -17.63
CA SER A 409 -12.79 22.60 -16.99
C SER A 409 -11.76 21.49 -17.24
N PRO A 410 -10.56 21.80 -17.76
CA PRO A 410 -9.50 20.81 -17.93
C PRO A 410 -9.04 20.27 -16.59
N ARG A 411 -8.81 18.96 -16.53
CA ARG A 411 -8.42 18.26 -15.31
C ARG A 411 -6.97 17.79 -15.39
N LEU A 412 -6.39 17.62 -14.21
CA LEU A 412 -5.03 17.14 -14.04
C LEU A 412 -4.98 15.62 -14.28
N ALA A 413 -3.86 15.18 -14.85
CA ALA A 413 -3.53 13.76 -14.97
C ALA A 413 -3.63 13.06 -13.62
N LEU A 414 -4.27 11.89 -13.61
CA LEU A 414 -4.50 11.11 -12.40
C LEU A 414 -4.52 9.61 -12.72
N VAL A 415 -3.92 8.84 -11.81
CA VAL A 415 -4.15 7.41 -11.67
C VAL A 415 -4.79 7.22 -10.31
N ARG A 416 -5.96 6.58 -10.24
CA ARG A 416 -6.59 6.16 -8.99
C ARG A 416 -6.52 4.64 -8.90
N MET A 417 -6.22 4.15 -7.71
CA MET A 417 -6.12 2.73 -7.41
C MET A 417 -7.04 2.40 -6.26
N ALA A 418 -7.73 1.26 -6.36
CA ALA A 418 -8.58 0.75 -5.29
C ALA A 418 -8.30 -0.73 -5.06
N ARG A 419 -8.44 -1.18 -3.81
CA ARG A 419 -8.40 -2.61 -3.46
C ARG A 419 -9.27 -2.90 -2.26
N ASP A 420 -9.75 -4.14 -2.20
CA ASP A 420 -10.36 -4.68 -0.99
C ASP A 420 -9.25 -5.15 -0.04
N TYR A 421 -9.39 -4.85 1.24
CA TYR A 421 -8.51 -5.36 2.29
C TYR A 421 -9.31 -5.75 3.53
N THR A 422 -8.71 -6.56 4.39
CA THR A 422 -9.28 -6.89 5.70
C THR A 422 -8.51 -6.12 6.76
N ASP A 423 -9.21 -5.33 7.57
CA ASP A 423 -8.57 -4.54 8.62
C ASP A 423 -8.15 -5.42 9.82
N GLU A 424 -7.49 -4.81 10.81
CA GLU A 424 -7.03 -5.51 12.03
C GLU A 424 -8.15 -6.18 12.84
N GLN A 425 -9.41 -5.81 12.58
CA GLN A 425 -10.59 -6.33 13.25
C GLN A 425 -11.27 -7.45 12.45
N GLY A 426 -10.76 -7.78 11.27
CA GLY A 426 -11.33 -8.78 10.39
C GLY A 426 -12.47 -8.26 9.51
N GLU A 427 -12.68 -6.94 9.45
CA GLU A 427 -13.74 -6.36 8.61
C GLU A 427 -13.21 -6.10 7.19
N ALA A 428 -14.01 -6.47 6.19
CA ALA A 428 -13.72 -6.17 4.80
C ALA A 428 -13.95 -4.68 4.55
N LYS A 429 -12.89 -4.01 4.09
CA LYS A 429 -12.86 -2.59 3.75
C LYS A 429 -12.37 -2.41 2.32
N VAL A 430 -12.69 -1.26 1.74
CA VAL A 430 -12.14 -0.80 0.47
C VAL A 430 -11.30 0.43 0.78
N GLU A 431 -10.13 0.53 0.16
CA GLU A 431 -9.37 1.78 0.16
C GLU A 431 -9.18 2.30 -1.25
N TYR A 432 -9.16 3.63 -1.37
CA TYR A 432 -8.96 4.36 -2.60
C TYR A 432 -7.78 5.31 -2.44
N CYS A 433 -6.79 5.18 -3.32
CA CYS A 433 -5.66 6.08 -3.41
C CYS A 433 -5.63 6.79 -4.77
N SER A 434 -5.70 8.11 -4.76
CA SER A 434 -5.64 8.94 -5.96
C SER A 434 -4.28 9.63 -6.07
N TYR A 435 -3.56 9.37 -7.16
CA TYR A 435 -2.24 9.91 -7.46
C TYR A 435 -2.35 10.91 -8.60
N ARG A 436 -2.21 12.20 -8.30
CA ARG A 436 -2.46 13.30 -9.25
C ARG A 436 -1.22 14.15 -9.44
N ILE A 437 -0.88 14.44 -10.70
CA ILE A 437 0.21 15.38 -11.00
C ILE A 437 -0.27 16.79 -10.67
N GLN A 438 0.43 17.46 -9.77
CA GLN A 438 0.21 18.87 -9.43
C GLN A 438 1.40 19.71 -9.86
N LYS A 439 1.09 20.95 -10.26
CA LYS A 439 2.08 21.93 -10.69
C LYS A 439 2.10 23.10 -9.73
N HIS A 440 3.29 23.51 -9.33
CA HIS A 440 3.53 24.66 -8.46
C HIS A 440 3.73 25.94 -9.25
N MET A 441 3.68 27.07 -8.55
CA MET A 441 3.91 28.40 -9.12
C MET A 441 5.32 28.58 -9.69
N ASP A 442 6.32 27.92 -9.10
CA ASP A 442 7.70 27.92 -9.62
C ASP A 442 7.90 27.02 -10.87
N GLY A 443 6.84 26.33 -11.30
CA GLY A 443 6.82 25.43 -12.44
C GLY A 443 7.27 24.01 -12.13
N SER A 444 7.70 23.71 -10.90
CA SER A 444 7.97 22.34 -10.45
C SER A 444 6.68 21.52 -10.38
N GLU A 445 6.84 20.20 -10.42
CA GLU A 445 5.74 19.25 -10.35
C GLU A 445 5.95 18.25 -9.22
N CYS A 446 4.85 17.72 -8.69
CA CYS A 446 4.85 16.61 -7.75
C CYS A 446 3.62 15.73 -7.95
N VAL A 447 3.61 14.58 -7.28
CA VAL A 447 2.40 13.76 -7.15
C VAL A 447 1.72 14.05 -5.82
N SER A 448 0.51 14.61 -5.87
CA SER A 448 -0.37 14.66 -4.71
C SER A 448 -1.09 13.33 -4.54
N VAL A 449 -1.11 12.82 -3.32
CA VAL A 449 -1.68 11.55 -2.91
C VAL A 449 -2.86 11.84 -1.99
N GLN A 450 -4.03 11.37 -2.40
CA GLN A 450 -5.27 11.45 -1.64
C GLN A 450 -5.71 10.04 -1.25
N TYR A 451 -6.14 9.86 -0.01
CA TYR A 451 -6.63 8.60 0.54
C TYR A 451 -8.09 8.73 0.96
N SER A 452 -8.91 7.74 0.65
CA SER A 452 -10.29 7.61 1.14
C SER A 452 -10.63 6.15 1.44
N GLU A 453 -11.50 5.93 2.43
CA GLU A 453 -12.16 4.64 2.72
C GLU A 453 -13.54 4.55 2.05
N ASP A 454 -14.00 5.63 1.40
CA ASP A 454 -15.27 5.71 0.69
C ASP A 454 -15.03 5.88 -0.82
N GLU A 455 -15.98 5.42 -1.62
CA GLU A 455 -15.92 5.56 -3.07
C GLU A 455 -16.02 7.03 -3.52
N ASP A 456 -16.68 7.85 -2.69
CA ASP A 456 -16.94 9.27 -2.94
C ASP A 456 -15.65 10.10 -2.88
N ASP A 457 -15.32 10.74 -4.02
CA ASP A 457 -14.11 11.59 -4.20
C ASP A 457 -14.08 12.86 -3.31
N ASP A 458 -15.14 13.13 -2.54
CA ASP A 458 -15.28 14.34 -1.73
C ASP A 458 -14.78 14.17 -0.28
N ASP A 459 -14.73 12.95 0.25
CA ASP A 459 -14.23 12.67 1.62
C ASP A 459 -12.86 12.00 1.54
N TYR A 460 -11.81 12.81 1.54
CA TYR A 460 -10.43 12.33 1.42
C TYR A 460 -9.48 13.07 2.35
N THR A 461 -8.39 12.37 2.69
CA THR A 461 -7.25 12.96 3.38
C THR A 461 -6.07 13.13 2.42
N MET A 462 -5.40 14.29 2.48
CA MET A 462 -4.17 14.52 1.72
C MET A 462 -2.95 13.99 2.49
N VAL A 463 -2.58 12.74 2.22
CA VAL A 463 -1.55 12.03 2.99
C VAL A 463 -0.15 12.64 2.84
N ASN A 464 0.10 13.47 1.81
CA ASN A 464 1.35 14.23 1.71
C ASN A 464 1.56 15.21 2.88
N TYR A 465 0.49 15.70 3.52
CA TYR A 465 0.58 16.61 4.66
C TYR A 465 0.50 15.86 6.00
N GLU A 466 -0.26 14.76 6.07
CA GLU A 466 -0.39 13.93 7.28
C GLU A 466 0.90 13.13 7.57
N GLY A 467 1.50 12.55 6.53
CA GLY A 467 2.73 11.76 6.66
C GLY A 467 2.52 10.42 7.35
N GLY A 468 3.52 9.98 8.12
CA GLY A 468 3.47 8.77 8.92
C GLY A 468 3.29 7.48 8.12
N ALA A 469 2.67 6.47 8.73
CA ALA A 469 2.46 5.15 8.12
C ALA A 469 1.56 5.22 6.88
N LYS A 470 0.46 5.98 6.93
CA LYS A 470 -0.48 6.13 5.80
C LYS A 470 0.19 6.63 4.53
N LEU A 471 1.05 7.66 4.62
CA LEU A 471 1.81 8.13 3.45
C LEU A 471 2.66 7.02 2.85
N LEU A 472 3.31 6.23 3.70
CA LEU A 472 4.24 5.19 3.27
C LEU A 472 3.50 4.00 2.67
N ASP A 473 2.35 3.64 3.23
CA ASP A 473 1.48 2.60 2.70
C ASP A 473 0.86 3.04 1.36
N ALA A 474 0.49 4.31 1.19
CA ALA A 474 0.05 4.82 -0.10
C ALA A 474 1.19 4.81 -1.15
N VAL A 475 2.42 5.16 -0.77
CA VAL A 475 3.58 5.08 -1.69
C VAL A 475 3.89 3.61 -2.05
N LYS A 476 3.81 2.68 -1.10
CA LYS A 476 3.92 1.23 -1.38
C LYS A 476 2.86 0.79 -2.38
N PHE A 477 1.62 1.18 -2.11
CA PHE A 477 0.50 0.77 -2.92
C PHE A 477 0.68 1.25 -4.35
N PHE A 478 1.12 2.50 -4.55
CA PHE A 478 1.50 3.02 -5.86
C PHE A 478 2.56 2.17 -6.56
N GLU A 479 3.70 1.90 -5.91
CA GLU A 479 4.80 1.16 -6.56
C GLU A 479 4.39 -0.28 -6.90
N LYS A 480 3.63 -0.95 -6.02
CA LYS A 480 3.04 -2.27 -6.31
C LYS A 480 2.14 -2.20 -7.54
N GLY A 481 1.23 -1.23 -7.59
CA GLY A 481 0.34 -1.05 -8.74
C GLY A 481 1.08 -0.76 -10.03
N ARG A 482 2.10 0.10 -9.97
CA ARG A 482 2.94 0.46 -11.12
C ARG A 482 3.64 -0.77 -11.70
N LYS A 483 4.29 -1.58 -10.85
CA LYS A 483 4.92 -2.84 -11.29
C LYS A 483 3.90 -3.77 -11.94
N LEU A 484 2.76 -3.97 -11.27
CA LEU A 484 1.69 -4.87 -11.71
C LEU A 484 1.15 -4.47 -13.08
N ILE A 485 0.76 -3.20 -13.27
CA ILE A 485 0.19 -2.72 -14.54
C ILE A 485 1.23 -2.74 -15.67
N THR A 486 2.50 -2.44 -15.37
CA THR A 486 3.59 -2.55 -16.37
C THR A 486 3.81 -3.99 -16.80
N ARG A 487 3.84 -4.96 -15.87
CA ARG A 487 3.96 -6.39 -16.18
C ARG A 487 2.81 -6.86 -17.06
N TYR A 488 1.56 -6.58 -16.67
CA TYR A 488 0.39 -6.96 -17.45
C TYR A 488 0.34 -6.32 -18.84
N ASN A 489 0.84 -5.09 -18.97
CA ASN A 489 1.00 -4.47 -20.27
C ASN A 489 2.02 -5.23 -21.13
N GLN A 490 3.15 -5.64 -20.55
CA GLN A 490 4.17 -6.42 -21.26
C GLN A 490 3.63 -7.81 -21.66
N ASP A 491 2.95 -8.50 -20.76
CA ASP A 491 2.30 -9.79 -21.04
C ASP A 491 1.31 -9.69 -22.23
N MET A 492 0.51 -8.61 -22.26
CA MET A 492 -0.40 -8.32 -23.37
C MET A 492 0.35 -8.20 -24.70
N LEU A 493 1.44 -7.44 -24.72
CA LEU A 493 2.26 -7.22 -25.92
C LEU A 493 2.98 -8.49 -26.37
N ASP A 494 3.29 -9.40 -25.45
CA ASP A 494 3.89 -10.70 -25.74
C ASP A 494 2.85 -11.77 -26.18
N GLY A 495 1.58 -11.36 -26.27
CA GLY A 495 0.49 -12.17 -26.82
C GLY A 495 -0.35 -12.91 -25.77
N THR A 496 -0.09 -12.68 -24.48
CA THR A 496 -0.96 -13.17 -23.40
C THR A 496 -2.22 -12.32 -23.36
N LYS A 497 -3.37 -12.93 -23.62
CA LYS A 497 -4.63 -12.21 -23.59
C LYS A 497 -4.93 -11.70 -22.16
N PRO A 498 -5.22 -10.40 -21.95
CA PRO A 498 -5.65 -9.89 -20.66
C PRO A 498 -6.89 -10.62 -20.15
N PHE A 499 -6.83 -11.13 -18.92
CA PHE A 499 -7.94 -11.89 -18.30
C PHE A 499 -9.17 -11.02 -18.03
N CYS A 500 -8.94 -9.72 -17.81
CA CYS A 500 -9.89 -8.71 -17.32
C CYS A 500 -10.40 -7.74 -18.39
N GLY A 501 -10.11 -7.97 -19.68
CA GLY A 501 -10.49 -7.05 -20.74
C GLY A 501 -11.97 -7.11 -21.09
N GLU A 502 -12.67 -5.99 -20.93
CA GLU A 502 -14.03 -5.80 -21.45
C GLU A 502 -14.04 -5.86 -22.98
N ASP A 503 -15.21 -6.15 -23.56
CA ASP A 503 -15.34 -6.38 -25.01
C ASP A 503 -14.81 -5.20 -25.84
N PHE A 504 -15.02 -3.96 -25.38
CA PHE A 504 -14.54 -2.77 -26.08
C PHE A 504 -13.01 -2.63 -26.05
N ALA A 505 -12.37 -2.93 -24.92
CA ALA A 505 -10.91 -2.87 -24.77
C ALA A 505 -10.26 -3.96 -25.62
N MET A 506 -10.83 -5.16 -25.60
CA MET A 506 -10.43 -6.29 -26.44
C MET A 506 -10.55 -5.98 -27.94
N GLU A 507 -11.61 -5.28 -28.36
CA GLU A 507 -11.78 -4.80 -29.74
C GLU A 507 -10.70 -3.76 -30.09
N TYR A 508 -10.52 -2.76 -29.23
CA TYR A 508 -9.52 -1.71 -29.41
C TYR A 508 -8.10 -2.26 -29.58
N TRP A 509 -7.67 -3.16 -28.69
CA TRP A 509 -6.33 -3.75 -28.76
C TRP A 509 -6.12 -4.60 -30.02
N ARG A 510 -7.15 -5.30 -30.52
CA ARG A 510 -7.08 -6.01 -31.81
C ARG A 510 -6.97 -5.04 -32.98
N GLU A 511 -7.76 -3.96 -32.98
CA GLU A 511 -7.72 -2.94 -34.03
C GLU A 511 -6.34 -2.25 -34.11
N LYS A 512 -5.70 -2.06 -32.96
CA LYS A 512 -4.33 -1.51 -32.85
C LYS A 512 -3.23 -2.52 -33.15
N GLY A 513 -3.57 -3.82 -33.22
CA GLY A 513 -2.62 -4.90 -33.45
C GLY A 513 -1.73 -5.22 -32.25
N TYR A 514 -2.16 -4.87 -31.04
CA TYR A 514 -1.48 -5.25 -29.79
C TYR A 514 -1.69 -6.73 -29.46
N ILE A 515 -2.85 -7.27 -29.85
CA ILE A 515 -3.19 -8.68 -29.68
C ILE A 515 -3.74 -9.26 -30.98
N SER A 516 -3.55 -10.57 -31.18
CA SER A 516 -3.94 -11.30 -32.39
C SER A 516 -5.40 -11.73 -32.44
#